data_AF-A0A067D5A5-F1
#
_entry.id   AF-A0A067D5A5-F1
#
_cell.length_a   1.000
_cell.length_b   1.000
_cell.length_c   1.000
_cell.angle_alpha   90.00
_cell.angle_beta   90.00
_cell.angle_gamma   90.00
#
_symmetry.space_group_name_H-M   'P 1'
#
loop_
_entity.id
_entity.type
_entity.pdbx_description
1 polymer ?
#
loop_
_entity_poly.entity_id
_entity_poly.type
_entity_poly.pdbx_seq_one_letter_code
_entity_poly.pdbx_strand_id
1 'polypeptide(L)'
;VALHINLGETNVSSSTAEAISSEGYRLTFNDDKVSLSCQLFDSIRLDIELTCPVCLETVFDPVSLTCGHILCKMCACSAASVSIVDGLKLADPTEKCPLCRKAGVYQGAIHLTELGILLSRSCREYWEKRLQIERVERVKQAKEYWENQCRAFMGI
;
A
#
# COMPACT_ATOMS: atom_id res chain seq x y z
N VAL A 1 -1.10 16.22 -9.51
CA VAL A 1 -1.39 15.28 -10.61
C VAL A 1 -1.88 14.00 -9.97
N ALA A 2 -3.17 13.69 -10.10
CA ALA A 2 -3.73 12.43 -9.62
C ALA A 2 -3.86 11.49 -10.82
N LEU A 3 -3.27 10.31 -10.76
CA LEU A 3 -3.43 9.27 -11.78
C LEU A 3 -4.69 8.48 -11.44
N HIS A 4 -5.77 8.73 -12.18
CA HIS A 4 -7.00 7.94 -12.09
C HIS A 4 -6.81 6.70 -12.98
N ILE A 5 -6.64 5.53 -12.36
CA ILE A 5 -6.53 4.26 -13.09
C ILE A 5 -7.96 3.70 -13.22
N ASN A 6 -8.57 3.84 -14.39
CA ASN A 6 -9.86 3.20 -14.65
C ASN A 6 -9.62 1.73 -15.01
N LEU A 7 -10.05 0.82 -14.14
CA LEU A 7 -9.91 -0.63 -14.33
C LEU A 7 -11.11 -1.18 -15.14
N GLY A 8 -10.86 -1.61 -16.37
CA GLY A 8 -11.78 -2.45 -17.15
C GLY A 8 -11.29 -3.91 -17.14
N GLU A 9 -12.12 -4.84 -16.68
CA GLU A 9 -11.79 -6.27 -16.61
C GLU A 9 -12.17 -7.01 -17.91
N THR A 10 -11.23 -7.76 -18.48
CA THR A 10 -11.53 -8.85 -19.42
C THR A 10 -10.87 -10.14 -18.91
N ASN A 11 -11.69 -11.14 -18.63
CA ASN A 11 -11.24 -12.46 -18.15
C ASN A 11 -10.42 -13.18 -19.22
N VAL A 12 -9.16 -13.54 -18.93
CA VAL A 12 -8.38 -14.47 -19.77
C VAL A 12 -7.78 -15.58 -18.90
N SER A 13 -8.00 -16.81 -19.37
CA SER A 13 -7.61 -18.06 -18.74
C SER A 13 -6.12 -18.39 -18.93
N SER A 14 -5.43 -18.64 -17.82
CA SER A 14 -4.40 -19.68 -17.63
C SER A 14 -3.51 -20.03 -18.84
N SER A 15 -2.40 -19.32 -19.00
CA SER A 15 -1.02 -19.85 -19.18
C SER A 15 -0.09 -18.67 -19.51
N THR A 16 1.01 -18.52 -18.77
CA THR A 16 1.87 -17.31 -18.68
C THR A 16 1.09 -16.06 -18.23
N ALA A 17 1.13 -15.74 -16.94
CA ALA A 17 0.28 -14.71 -16.32
C ALA A 17 0.74 -13.27 -16.62
N GLU A 18 0.75 -12.89 -17.90
CA GLU A 18 0.67 -11.50 -18.31
C GLU A 18 -0.80 -11.10 -18.24
N ALA A 19 -1.23 -10.55 -17.10
CA ALA A 19 -2.56 -9.95 -17.00
C ALA A 19 -2.55 -8.62 -17.77
N ILE A 20 -2.77 -8.70 -19.08
CA ILE A 20 -2.96 -7.54 -19.95
C ILE A 20 -4.43 -7.11 -19.84
N SER A 21 -4.66 -5.95 -19.26
CA SER A 21 -5.93 -5.24 -19.40
C SER A 21 -5.93 -4.40 -20.69
N SER A 22 -7.12 -4.14 -21.23
CA SER A 22 -7.40 -3.29 -22.39
C SER A 22 -6.68 -1.92 -22.42
N GLU A 23 -6.31 -1.35 -21.27
CA GLU A 23 -5.72 0.00 -21.19
C GLU A 23 -4.26 -0.01 -20.74
N GLY A 24 -3.33 -0.47 -21.58
CA GLY A 24 -1.91 -0.06 -21.55
C GLY A 24 -1.09 -0.34 -20.26
N TYR A 25 -1.62 -1.06 -19.27
CA TYR A 25 -0.89 -1.44 -18.05
C TYR A 25 -0.60 -2.93 -18.00
N ARG A 26 0.59 -3.27 -17.50
CA ARG A 26 1.10 -4.63 -17.34
C ARG A 26 1.74 -4.77 -15.97
N LEU A 27 1.27 -5.72 -15.17
CA LEU A 27 1.97 -6.17 -13.98
C LEU A 27 2.98 -7.25 -14.35
N THR A 28 4.21 -7.10 -13.87
CA THR A 28 5.27 -8.09 -14.05
C THR A 28 5.78 -8.57 -12.70
N PHE A 29 5.95 -9.89 -12.59
CA PHE A 29 6.48 -10.58 -11.42
C PHE A 29 7.83 -11.18 -11.82
N ASN A 30 8.93 -10.56 -11.38
CA ASN A 30 10.29 -11.05 -11.65
C ASN A 30 10.93 -11.49 -10.35
N ASP A 31 11.06 -12.80 -10.14
CA ASP A 31 11.77 -13.58 -9.09
C ASP A 31 11.75 -13.12 -7.62
N ASP A 32 11.30 -11.90 -7.29
CA ASP A 32 11.10 -11.27 -5.97
C ASP A 32 10.46 -9.86 -6.07
N LYS A 33 10.40 -9.26 -7.26
CA LYS A 33 9.95 -7.87 -7.47
C LYS A 33 8.68 -7.79 -8.30
N VAL A 34 7.70 -7.07 -7.77
CA VAL A 34 6.46 -6.72 -8.47
C VAL A 34 6.58 -5.31 -9.02
N SER A 35 6.35 -5.15 -10.33
CA SER A 35 6.29 -3.82 -10.95
C SER A 35 5.04 -3.64 -11.79
N LEU A 36 4.49 -2.43 -11.75
CA LEU A 36 3.42 -1.97 -12.62
C LEU A 36 4.02 -1.10 -13.71
N SER A 37 3.99 -1.61 -14.94
CA SER A 37 4.27 -0.83 -16.13
C SER A 37 2.96 -0.23 -16.65
N CYS A 38 2.92 1.06 -16.97
CA CYS A 38 1.82 1.64 -17.75
C CYS A 38 2.35 2.49 -18.91
N GLN A 39 1.68 2.42 -20.05
CA GLN A 39 1.87 3.32 -21.17
C GLN A 39 0.90 4.49 -21.03
N LEU A 40 1.44 5.68 -20.80
CA LEU A 40 0.70 6.94 -20.87
C LEU A 40 1.01 7.61 -22.21
N PHE A 41 0.01 7.75 -23.07
CA PHE A 41 0.18 8.22 -24.46
C PHE A 41 1.19 7.36 -25.25
N ASP A 42 1.35 7.60 -26.55
CA ASP A 42 2.11 6.74 -27.46
C ASP A 42 3.64 6.66 -27.17
N SER A 43 4.14 7.29 -26.09
CA SER A 43 5.58 7.43 -25.87
C SER A 43 6.08 7.46 -24.41
N ILE A 44 5.23 7.48 -23.38
CA ILE A 44 5.70 7.49 -21.97
C ILE A 44 5.39 6.15 -21.30
N ARG A 45 6.43 5.39 -20.97
CA ARG A 45 6.32 4.21 -20.12
C ARG A 45 6.69 4.57 -18.69
N LEU A 46 5.78 4.33 -17.75
CA LEU A 46 6.04 4.42 -16.32
C LEU A 46 6.19 3.03 -15.75
N ASP A 47 7.31 2.79 -15.10
CA ASP A 47 7.60 1.55 -14.39
C ASP A 47 7.62 1.85 -12.89
N ILE A 48 6.60 1.40 -12.16
CA ILE A 48 6.43 1.62 -10.73
C ILE A 48 6.78 0.32 -10.01
N GLU A 49 7.79 0.37 -9.14
CA GLU A 49 8.09 -0.73 -8.22
C GLU A 49 7.09 -0.77 -7.07
N LEU A 50 6.49 -1.93 -6.84
CA LEU A 50 5.43 -2.15 -5.85
C LEU A 50 5.95 -2.85 -4.59
N THR A 51 7.25 -2.73 -4.30
CA THR A 51 7.87 -3.23 -3.08
C THR A 51 7.80 -2.16 -1.99
N CYS A 52 7.25 -2.54 -0.83
CA CYS A 52 7.22 -1.66 0.33
C CYS A 52 8.64 -1.48 0.89
N PRO A 53 9.14 -0.25 1.01
CA PRO A 53 10.52 0.05 1.43
C PRO A 53 10.77 -0.18 2.92
N VAL A 54 9.73 -0.45 3.70
CA VAL A 54 9.83 -0.70 5.15
C VAL A 54 9.91 -2.20 5.45
N CYS A 55 9.01 -3.00 4.88
CA CYS A 55 8.99 -4.45 5.11
C CYS A 55 9.68 -5.25 4.00
N LEU A 56 10.09 -4.61 2.90
CA LEU A 56 10.77 -5.22 1.75
C LEU A 56 9.94 -6.29 1.02
N GLU A 57 8.63 -6.26 1.22
CA GLU A 57 7.65 -7.18 0.64
C GLU A 57 6.78 -6.44 -0.39
N THR A 58 6.02 -7.17 -1.21
CA THR A 58 5.01 -6.54 -2.08
C THR A 58 4.06 -5.70 -1.22
N VAL A 59 3.76 -4.48 -1.67
CA VAL A 59 2.92 -3.54 -0.93
C VAL A 59 1.53 -4.14 -0.66
N PHE A 60 1.08 -4.07 0.58
CA PHE A 60 -0.20 -4.58 1.05
C PHE A 60 -1.03 -3.46 1.68
N ASP A 61 -2.31 -3.37 1.34
CA ASP A 61 -3.16 -2.20 1.67
C ASP A 61 -2.43 -0.88 1.33
N PRO A 62 -2.11 -0.67 0.03
CA PRO A 62 -1.18 0.38 -0.39
C PRO A 62 -1.70 1.78 -0.09
N VAL A 63 -0.83 2.62 0.45
CA VAL A 63 -1.04 4.06 0.60
C VAL A 63 0.05 4.83 -0.15
N SER A 64 -0.36 5.88 -0.85
CA SER A 64 0.56 6.87 -1.42
C SER A 64 0.69 8.04 -0.46
N LEU A 65 1.92 8.36 -0.04
CA LEU A 65 2.23 9.57 0.70
C LEU A 65 2.18 10.79 -0.23
N THR A 66 2.05 12.00 0.31
CA THR A 66 1.99 13.22 -0.54
C THR A 66 3.29 13.50 -1.29
N CYS A 67 4.40 12.84 -0.91
CA CYS A 67 5.65 12.84 -1.67
C CYS A 67 5.69 11.80 -2.82
N GLY A 68 4.62 11.04 -3.05
CA GLY A 68 4.49 10.06 -4.14
C GLY A 68 4.96 8.64 -3.80
N HIS A 69 5.67 8.42 -2.69
CA HIS A 69 6.13 7.09 -2.29
C HIS A 69 4.98 6.23 -1.77
N ILE A 70 4.97 4.95 -2.17
CA ILE A 70 3.94 3.98 -1.84
C ILE A 70 4.45 3.04 -0.74
N LEU A 71 3.66 2.85 0.31
CA LEU A 71 3.96 1.98 1.45
C LEU A 71 2.76 1.12 1.80
N CYS A 72 2.96 0.03 2.56
CA CYS A 72 1.85 -0.66 3.21
C CYS A 72 1.21 0.26 4.25
N LYS A 73 -0.10 0.17 4.45
CA LYS A 73 -0.80 0.98 5.46
C LYS A 73 -0.16 0.84 6.86
N MET A 74 0.08 -0.39 7.31
CA MET A 74 0.67 -0.64 8.64
C MET A 74 2.10 -0.10 8.74
N CYS A 75 2.90 -0.25 7.69
CA CYS A 75 4.25 0.29 7.61
C CYS A 75 4.25 1.83 7.65
N ALA A 76 3.34 2.47 6.94
CA ALA A 76 3.19 3.92 6.97
C ALA A 76 2.78 4.42 8.35
N CYS A 77 1.83 3.74 9.03
CA CYS A 77 1.42 4.11 10.39
C CYS A 77 2.59 3.99 11.37
N SER A 78 3.34 2.88 11.32
CA SER A 78 4.54 2.67 12.12
C SER A 78 5.61 3.73 11.87
N ALA A 79 5.92 4.02 10.60
CA ALA A 79 6.91 5.04 10.22
C ALA A 79 6.49 6.48 10.55
N ALA A 80 5.20 6.72 10.79
CA ALA A 80 4.65 8.01 11.19
C ALA A 80 4.37 8.07 12.71
N SER A 81 4.80 7.06 13.48
CA SER A 81 4.59 6.99 14.93
C SER A 81 3.11 7.09 15.34
N VAL A 82 2.18 6.60 14.52
CA VAL A 82 0.73 6.61 14.79
C VAL A 82 0.15 5.22 14.85
N SER A 83 -0.91 5.06 15.64
CA SER A 83 -1.67 3.80 15.66
C SER A 83 -2.43 3.61 14.33
N ILE A 84 -2.73 2.37 14.00
CA ILE A 84 -3.62 2.05 12.87
C ILE A 84 -5.07 2.53 13.10
N VAL A 85 -5.46 2.77 14.35
CA VAL A 85 -6.80 3.24 14.74
C VAL A 85 -6.94 4.74 14.49
N ASP A 86 -5.95 5.51 14.92
CA ASP A 86 -5.85 6.97 14.69
C ASP A 86 -5.62 7.28 13.22
N GLY A 87 -4.76 6.48 12.58
CA GLY A 87 -4.41 6.61 11.19
C GLY A 87 -3.50 7.80 10.89
N LEU A 88 -3.06 7.84 9.63
CA LEU A 88 -2.03 8.77 9.12
C LEU A 88 -2.40 10.26 9.19
N LYS A 89 -3.70 10.58 9.32
CA LYS A 89 -4.16 11.97 9.45
C LYS A 89 -3.68 12.63 10.74
N LEU A 90 -3.41 11.83 11.77
CA LEU A 90 -2.92 12.29 13.07
C LEU A 90 -1.39 12.23 13.20
N ALA A 91 -0.68 11.92 12.11
CA ALA A 91 0.78 11.94 12.13
C ALA A 91 1.32 13.33 12.48
N ASP A 92 2.43 13.37 13.20
CA ASP A 92 3.13 14.63 13.46
C ASP A 92 3.72 15.19 12.16
N PRO A 93 3.58 16.49 11.85
CA PRO A 93 4.13 17.10 10.63
C PRO A 93 5.66 16.99 10.49
N THR A 94 6.39 16.73 11.57
CA THR A 94 7.84 16.54 11.57
C THR A 94 8.25 15.13 11.14
N GLU A 95 7.32 14.16 11.16
CA GLU A 95 7.59 12.79 10.72
C GLU A 95 7.93 12.74 9.24
N LYS A 96 8.93 11.93 8.90
CA LYS A 96 9.58 11.93 7.58
C LYS A 96 9.28 10.65 6.82
N CYS A 97 9.12 10.79 5.51
CA CYS A 97 9.09 9.66 4.59
C CYS A 97 10.36 8.80 4.76
N PRO A 98 10.29 7.47 4.93
CA PRO A 98 11.48 6.62 5.06
C PRO A 98 12.32 6.54 3.79
N LEU A 99 11.78 6.90 2.61
CA LEU A 99 12.50 6.88 1.33
C LEU A 99 13.19 8.21 1.05
N CYS A 100 12.43 9.32 1.03
CA CYS A 100 12.94 10.62 0.59
C CYS A 100 13.19 11.61 1.73
N ARG A 101 12.89 11.24 2.97
CA ARG A 101 13.07 12.06 4.18
C ARG A 101 12.29 13.38 4.21
N LYS A 102 11.37 13.61 3.27
CA LYS A 102 10.46 14.76 3.27
C LYS A 102 9.49 14.64 4.46
N ALA A 103 9.36 15.72 5.23
CA ALA A 103 8.45 15.82 6.36
C ALA A 103 7.03 16.21 5.92
N GLY A 104 6.03 15.99 6.78
CA GLY A 104 4.64 16.41 6.56
C GLY A 104 3.95 15.68 5.41
N VAL A 105 4.35 14.43 5.16
CA VAL A 105 3.89 13.66 3.99
C VAL A 105 2.72 12.71 4.28
N TYR A 106 2.37 12.52 5.56
CA TYR A 106 1.46 11.47 6.00
C TYR A 106 0.00 11.94 6.07
N GLN A 107 -0.28 13.17 6.51
CA GLN A 107 -1.66 13.60 6.76
C GLN A 107 -2.54 13.62 5.50
N GLY A 108 -1.91 13.85 4.34
CA GLY A 108 -2.57 13.81 3.03
C GLY A 108 -2.42 12.49 2.28
N ALA A 109 -2.01 11.40 2.96
CA ALA A 109 -1.85 10.11 2.31
C ALA A 109 -3.18 9.57 1.77
N ILE A 110 -3.12 8.95 0.59
CA ILE A 110 -4.28 8.41 -0.14
C ILE A 110 -4.18 6.88 -0.18
N HIS A 111 -5.27 6.19 0.15
CA HIS A 111 -5.36 4.74 -0.07
C HIS A 111 -5.52 4.45 -1.56
N LEU A 112 -4.70 3.55 -2.09
CA LEU A 112 -4.71 3.12 -3.48
C LEU A 112 -5.55 1.83 -3.62
N THR A 113 -6.86 1.94 -3.41
CA THR A 113 -7.75 0.77 -3.35
C THR A 113 -7.70 -0.09 -4.62
N GLU A 114 -7.70 0.54 -5.79
CA GLU A 114 -7.66 -0.12 -7.09
C GLU A 114 -6.35 -0.91 -7.27
N LEU A 115 -5.23 -0.34 -6.82
CA LEU A 115 -3.94 -1.04 -6.81
C LEU A 115 -3.98 -2.25 -5.87
N GLY A 116 -4.61 -2.12 -4.70
CA GLY A 116 -4.82 -3.24 -3.78
C GLY A 116 -5.65 -4.36 -4.38
N ILE A 117 -6.74 -4.03 -5.09
CA ILE A 117 -7.58 -5.01 -5.81
C ILE A 117 -6.76 -5.70 -6.89
N LEU A 118 -6.01 -4.93 -7.68
CA LEU A 118 -5.17 -5.47 -8.75
C LEU A 118 -4.14 -6.46 -8.20
N LEU A 119 -3.39 -6.08 -7.16
CA LEU A 119 -2.40 -6.95 -6.52
C LEU A 119 -3.02 -8.22 -5.92
N SER A 120 -4.22 -8.11 -5.33
CA SER A 120 -4.92 -9.26 -4.75
C SER A 120 -5.27 -10.35 -5.76
N ARG A 121 -5.51 -9.95 -7.02
CA ARG A 121 -5.86 -10.87 -8.11
C ARG A 121 -4.62 -11.50 -8.74
N SER A 122 -3.53 -10.76 -8.82
CA SER A 122 -2.31 -11.24 -9.48
C SER A 122 -1.47 -12.21 -8.63
N CYS A 123 -1.52 -12.11 -7.30
CA CYS A 123 -0.76 -13.00 -6.38
C CYS A 123 -1.64 -13.57 -5.26
N ARG A 124 -2.66 -14.35 -5.63
CA ARG A 124 -3.71 -14.79 -4.71
C ARG A 124 -3.22 -15.53 -3.47
N GLU A 125 -2.37 -16.55 -3.60
CA GLU A 125 -1.92 -17.35 -2.45
C GLU A 125 -1.10 -16.54 -1.44
N TYR A 126 -0.15 -15.74 -1.93
CA TYR A 126 0.62 -14.82 -1.09
C TYR A 126 -0.30 -13.81 -0.41
N TRP A 127 -1.21 -13.21 -1.18
CA TRP A 127 -2.13 -12.19 -0.69
C TRP A 127 -3.06 -12.72 0.39
N GLU A 128 -3.61 -13.92 0.21
CA GLU A 128 -4.45 -14.59 1.21
C GLU A 128 -3.68 -14.85 2.51
N LYS A 129 -2.44 -15.35 2.43
CA LYS A 129 -1.57 -15.53 3.60
C LYS A 129 -1.29 -14.20 4.31
N ARG A 130 -0.90 -13.17 3.55
CA ARG A 130 -0.60 -11.84 4.09
C ARG A 130 -1.81 -11.20 4.75
N LEU A 131 -3.00 -11.36 4.16
CA LEU A 131 -4.26 -10.88 4.72
C LEU A 131 -4.57 -11.50 6.10
N GLN A 132 -4.37 -12.80 6.27
CA GLN A 132 -4.59 -13.44 7.58
C GLN A 132 -3.61 -12.91 8.64
N ILE A 133 -2.32 -12.79 8.27
CA ILE A 133 -1.28 -12.28 9.18
C ILE A 133 -1.60 -10.84 9.60
N GLU A 134 -1.85 -9.94 8.65
CA GLU A 134 -2.16 -8.54 8.98
C GLU A 134 -3.47 -8.39 9.72
N ARG A 135 -4.48 -9.23 9.47
CA ARG A 135 -5.74 -9.18 10.23
C ARG A 135 -5.52 -9.46 11.71
N VAL A 136 -4.73 -10.48 12.04
CA VAL A 136 -4.38 -10.82 13.43
C VAL A 136 -3.63 -9.66 14.07
N GLU A 137 -2.63 -9.11 13.39
CA GLU A 137 -1.81 -8.02 13.90
C GLU A 137 -2.63 -6.72 14.08
N ARG A 138 -3.53 -6.40 13.15
CA ARG A 138 -4.42 -5.23 13.28
C ARG A 138 -5.35 -5.34 14.47
N VAL A 139 -5.94 -6.52 14.70
CA VAL A 139 -6.81 -6.73 15.87
C VAL A 139 -6.01 -6.57 17.16
N LYS A 140 -4.79 -7.12 17.21
CA LYS A 140 -3.89 -6.98 18.35
C LYS A 140 -3.56 -5.50 18.63
N GLN A 141 -3.10 -4.75 17.62
CA GLN A 141 -2.76 -3.33 17.77
C GLN A 141 -3.96 -2.47 18.16
N ALA A 142 -5.16 -2.76 17.62
CA ALA A 142 -6.38 -2.06 18.01
C ALA A 142 -6.75 -2.33 19.48
N LYS A 143 -6.60 -3.58 19.94
CA LYS A 143 -6.82 -3.93 21.35
C LYS A 143 -5.84 -3.18 22.26
N GLU A 144 -4.54 -3.23 21.96
CA GLU A 144 -3.51 -2.53 22.73
C GLU A 144 -3.74 -1.01 22.76
N TYR A 145 -4.17 -0.43 21.64
CA TYR A 145 -4.55 0.98 21.55
C TYR A 145 -5.67 1.33 22.54
N TRP A 146 -6.79 0.59 22.52
CA TRP A 146 -7.92 0.87 23.42
C TRP A 146 -7.58 0.61 24.88
N GLU A 147 -6.78 -0.42 25.18
CA GLU A 147 -6.30 -0.66 26.54
C GLU A 147 -5.42 0.50 27.05
N ASN A 148 -4.53 1.04 26.21
CA ASN A 148 -3.73 2.21 26.54
C ASN A 148 -4.59 3.46 26.76
N GLN A 149 -5.60 3.67 25.91
CA GLN A 149 -6.54 4.79 26.07
C GLN A 149 -7.35 4.68 27.36
N CYS A 150 -7.83 3.48 27.71
CA CYS A 150 -8.51 3.23 28.97
C CYS A 150 -7.60 3.48 30.18
N ARG A 151 -6.35 3.01 30.13
CA ARG A 151 -5.34 3.25 31.18
C ARG A 151 -5.07 4.74 31.37
N ALA A 152 -4.80 5.46 30.29
CA ALA A 152 -4.58 6.90 30.31
C ALA A 152 -5.80 7.66 30.88
N PHE A 153 -7.01 7.25 30.51
CA PHE A 153 -8.25 7.84 31.05
C PHE A 153 -8.43 7.57 32.55
N MET A 154 -8.09 6.37 33.01
CA MET A 154 -8.14 5.99 34.43
C MET A 154 -6.98 6.55 35.27
N GLY A 155 -5.93 7.09 34.63
CA GLY A 155 -4.75 7.62 35.32
C GLY A 155 -3.85 6.55 35.93
N ILE A 156 -3.87 5.32 35.39
CA ILE A 156 -3.04 4.17 35.80
C ILE A 156 -2.08 3.84 34.66
#